data_AF-A0A0D1Y5F8-F1
#
_entry.id   AF-A0A0D1Y5F8-F1
#
_cell.length_a   1.000
_cell.length_b   1.000
_cell.length_c   1.000
_cell.angle_alpha   90.00
_cell.angle_beta   90.00
_cell.angle_gamma   90.00
#
_symmetry.space_group_name_H-M   'P 1'
#
loop_
_entity.id
_entity.type
_entity.pdbx_description
1 polymer ?
#
loop_
_entity_poly.entity_id
_entity_poly.type
_entity_poly.pdbx_seq_one_letter_code
_entity_poly.pdbx_strand_id
1 'polypeptide(L)'
;MAEVLSPFDGVDFETADLILKLQLEDVEDLLTSSKGKQRDGELDDPQFALSLLESNLECVRSIISDRQMTQSIATAIRTDGTIIANTIREEEAACGDHTLAHRLNGTDVTSEVQLEQNALNEKILSKLAGLYMFADSGVDILGGDHEPGDCTSTAESSGQASKRPQSSEFTCDACHERKRYFDGMEATCGHGYCKGCLQVLFDLSTKDESLFPPRCCRTPIDLEEAQIFLTKELKDRFDKAKVEFSSPDRTYCSRESCSAFIPGEQVSGDTATCPDCGTETCVMCKGGSHDGDCPDDTALHQTLAAAEENGWQRCYSCRRLIELDVGCNHMTCRCGAQFCYVCGVPWKGCACDQ
;
A
#
# COMPACT_ATOMS: atom_id res chain seq x y z
N MET A 1 -3.43 3.46 -16.26
CA MET A 1 -2.18 4.12 -16.70
C MET A 1 -1.57 3.46 -17.93
N ALA A 2 -1.34 2.13 -17.96
CA ALA A 2 -0.82 1.45 -19.16
C ALA A 2 -1.85 1.39 -20.32
N GLU A 3 -3.14 1.23 -20.01
CA GLU A 3 -4.20 1.16 -21.04
C GLU A 3 -4.50 2.49 -21.73
N VAL A 4 -4.14 3.63 -21.12
CA VAL A 4 -4.45 4.97 -21.66
C VAL A 4 -3.49 5.37 -22.79
N LEU A 5 -2.33 4.70 -22.88
CA LEU A 5 -1.23 5.08 -23.79
C LEU A 5 -0.92 4.03 -24.83
N SER A 6 -1.64 2.90 -24.83
CA SER A 6 -1.50 1.88 -25.88
C SER A 6 -1.66 2.42 -27.31
N PRO A 7 -2.41 3.52 -27.58
CA PRO A 7 -2.46 4.09 -28.93
C PRO A 7 -1.14 4.76 -29.39
N PHE A 8 -0.25 5.11 -28.46
CA PHE A 8 1.01 5.81 -28.74
C PHE A 8 2.25 4.92 -28.58
N ASP A 9 2.05 3.60 -28.46
CA ASP A 9 3.16 2.65 -28.38
C ASP A 9 4.04 2.73 -29.64
N GLY A 10 5.29 3.18 -29.47
CA GLY A 10 6.27 3.32 -30.55
C GLY A 10 6.31 4.68 -31.25
N VAL A 11 5.55 5.67 -30.76
CA VAL A 11 5.59 7.07 -31.23
C VAL A 11 6.40 7.91 -30.23
N ASP A 12 7.26 8.81 -30.71
CA ASP A 12 7.96 9.76 -29.83
C ASP A 12 6.97 10.76 -29.20
N PHE A 13 7.34 11.32 -28.05
CA PHE A 13 6.40 12.14 -27.29
C PHE A 13 6.04 13.45 -27.97
N GLU A 14 6.96 14.03 -28.75
CA GLU A 14 6.72 15.22 -29.55
C GLU A 14 5.65 14.97 -30.62
N THR A 15 5.75 13.84 -31.32
CA THR A 15 4.75 13.40 -32.29
C THR A 15 3.43 13.07 -31.61
N ALA A 16 3.44 12.41 -30.45
CA ALA A 16 2.23 12.09 -29.71
C ALA A 16 1.49 13.35 -29.19
N ASP A 17 2.21 14.34 -28.66
CA ASP A 17 1.63 15.64 -28.26
C ASP A 17 1.06 16.39 -29.47
N LEU A 18 1.72 16.33 -30.63
CA LEU A 18 1.19 16.90 -31.87
C LEU A 18 -0.12 16.22 -32.30
N ILE A 19 -0.19 14.89 -32.27
CA ILE A 19 -1.42 14.15 -32.60
C ILE A 19 -2.57 14.59 -31.66
N LEU A 20 -2.32 14.66 -30.36
CA LEU A 20 -3.34 15.07 -29.39
C LEU A 20 -3.79 16.52 -29.58
N LYS A 21 -2.86 17.44 -29.94
CA LYS A 21 -3.22 18.82 -30.29
C LYS A 21 -4.14 18.88 -31.50
N LEU A 22 -3.83 18.14 -32.56
CA LEU A 22 -4.69 18.10 -33.76
C LEU A 22 -6.07 17.53 -33.45
N GLN A 23 -6.17 16.49 -32.60
CA GLN A 23 -7.46 15.94 -32.18
C GLN A 23 -8.27 16.93 -31.30
N LEU A 24 -7.61 17.71 -30.45
CA LEU A 24 -8.26 18.77 -29.68
C LEU A 24 -8.79 19.88 -30.59
N GLU A 25 -8.00 20.29 -31.60
CA GLU A 25 -8.44 21.25 -32.63
C GLU A 25 -9.67 20.73 -33.39
N ASP A 26 -9.67 19.45 -33.80
CA ASP A 26 -10.83 18.83 -34.47
C ASP A 26 -12.08 18.85 -33.56
N VAL A 27 -11.93 18.59 -32.26
CA VAL A 27 -13.05 18.63 -31.30
C VAL A 27 -13.58 20.06 -31.12
N GLU A 28 -12.69 21.06 -31.04
CA GLU A 28 -13.05 22.47 -30.97
C GLU A 28 -13.81 22.92 -32.24
N ASP A 29 -13.36 22.51 -33.42
CA ASP A 29 -14.03 22.79 -34.70
C ASP A 29 -15.44 22.15 -34.77
N LEU A 30 -15.60 20.94 -34.24
CA LEU A 30 -16.91 20.27 -34.16
C LEU A 30 -17.84 20.96 -33.15
N LEU A 31 -17.32 21.41 -32.00
CA LEU A 31 -18.09 22.16 -31.01
C LEU A 31 -18.54 23.53 -31.55
N THR A 32 -17.68 24.24 -32.27
CA THR A 32 -18.01 25.55 -32.83
C THR A 32 -18.98 25.47 -34.03
N SER A 33 -18.92 24.40 -34.82
CA SER A 33 -19.80 24.17 -35.98
C SER A 33 -21.18 23.61 -35.60
N SER A 34 -21.33 22.98 -34.42
CA SER A 34 -22.55 22.30 -33.97
C SER A 34 -23.58 23.20 -33.27
N LYS A 35 -23.64 24.52 -33.56
CA LYS A 35 -24.62 25.44 -32.95
C LYS A 35 -26.07 25.08 -33.29
N GLY A 36 -26.69 24.27 -32.43
CA GLY A 36 -28.11 23.93 -32.44
C GLY A 36 -29.00 25.04 -31.90
N LYS A 37 -30.28 25.03 -32.29
CA LYS A 37 -31.33 25.95 -31.79
C LYS A 37 -31.92 25.48 -30.46
N GLN A 38 -31.12 25.36 -29.40
CA GLN A 38 -31.59 24.93 -28.08
C GLN A 38 -31.54 26.05 -27.04
N ARG A 39 -32.25 25.84 -25.92
CA ARG A 39 -32.29 26.78 -24.79
C ARG A 39 -30.92 26.84 -24.14
N ASP A 40 -30.54 28.05 -23.75
CA ASP A 40 -29.26 28.37 -23.12
C ASP A 40 -29.07 27.52 -21.85
N GLY A 41 -28.04 26.66 -21.82
CA GLY A 41 -27.65 25.84 -20.65
C GLY A 41 -27.90 24.33 -20.71
N GLU A 42 -28.58 23.79 -21.72
CA GLU A 42 -28.72 22.33 -21.92
C GLU A 42 -27.79 21.87 -23.06
N LEU A 43 -26.76 21.07 -22.72
CA LEU A 43 -25.91 20.41 -23.72
C LEU A 43 -26.68 19.27 -24.38
N ASP A 44 -26.68 19.24 -25.71
CA ASP A 44 -27.18 18.08 -26.47
C ASP A 44 -26.27 16.86 -26.24
N ASP A 45 -26.81 15.64 -26.34
CA ASP A 45 -26.04 14.39 -26.22
C ASP A 45 -24.71 14.40 -27.02
N PRO A 46 -24.67 14.85 -28.30
CA PRO A 46 -23.41 14.98 -29.05
C PRO A 46 -22.46 16.04 -28.48
N GLN A 47 -22.97 17.15 -27.95
CA GLN A 47 -22.12 18.20 -27.34
C GLN A 47 -21.52 17.72 -26.03
N PHE A 48 -22.30 17.00 -25.22
CA PHE A 48 -21.81 16.35 -24.01
C PHE A 48 -20.74 15.30 -24.34
N ALA A 49 -20.97 14.45 -25.36
CA ALA A 49 -19.99 13.47 -25.80
C ALA A 49 -18.66 14.12 -26.28
N LEU A 50 -18.72 15.23 -27.02
CA LEU A 50 -17.54 15.99 -27.44
C LEU A 50 -16.80 16.61 -26.25
N SER A 51 -17.52 17.17 -25.27
CA SER A 51 -16.89 17.71 -24.05
C SER A 51 -16.19 16.64 -23.21
N LEU A 52 -16.74 15.42 -23.17
CA LEU A 52 -16.10 14.29 -22.50
C LEU A 52 -14.85 13.83 -23.27
N LEU A 53 -14.91 13.82 -24.59
CA LEU A 53 -13.76 13.51 -25.44
C LEU A 53 -12.64 14.55 -25.26
N GLU A 54 -12.97 15.84 -25.26
CA GLU A 54 -12.03 16.94 -24.98
C GLU A 54 -11.32 16.72 -23.64
N SER A 55 -12.07 16.53 -22.55
CA SER A 55 -11.52 16.27 -21.22
C SER A 55 -10.62 15.03 -21.18
N ASN A 56 -11.00 13.96 -21.89
CA ASN A 56 -10.16 12.77 -22.01
C ASN A 56 -8.85 13.07 -22.75
N LEU A 57 -8.90 13.77 -23.89
CA LEU A 57 -7.71 14.14 -24.68
C LEU A 57 -6.77 15.03 -23.88
N GLU A 58 -7.30 16.02 -23.14
CA GLU A 58 -6.52 16.86 -22.23
C GLU A 58 -5.84 16.04 -21.13
N CYS A 59 -6.56 15.08 -20.53
CA CYS A 59 -6.01 14.17 -19.53
C CYS A 59 -4.84 13.35 -20.12
N VAL A 60 -5.01 12.76 -21.30
CA VAL A 60 -3.93 12.01 -21.97
C VAL A 60 -2.74 12.92 -22.26
N ARG A 61 -2.99 14.15 -22.74
CA ARG A 61 -1.93 15.11 -23.05
C ARG A 61 -1.14 15.53 -21.81
N SER A 62 -1.79 15.74 -20.67
CA SER A 62 -1.12 15.97 -19.39
C SER A 62 -0.18 14.82 -19.03
N ILE A 63 -0.62 13.57 -19.21
CA ILE A 63 0.19 12.39 -18.94
C ILE A 63 1.43 12.31 -19.84
N ILE A 64 1.31 12.71 -21.12
CA ILE A 64 2.45 12.76 -22.05
C ILE A 64 3.42 13.88 -21.65
N SER A 65 2.91 15.07 -21.33
CA SER A 65 3.72 16.19 -20.85
C SER A 65 4.51 15.82 -19.58
N ASP A 66 3.86 15.18 -18.61
CA ASP A 66 4.52 14.72 -17.38
C ASP A 66 5.65 13.74 -17.70
N ARG A 67 5.42 12.81 -18.65
CA ARG A 67 6.45 11.88 -19.10
C ARG A 67 7.64 12.58 -19.75
N GLN A 68 7.40 13.52 -20.67
CA GLN A 68 8.47 14.31 -21.28
C GLN A 68 9.32 15.03 -20.21
N MET A 69 8.66 15.64 -19.23
CA MET A 69 9.35 16.29 -18.12
C MET A 69 10.19 15.28 -17.32
N THR A 70 9.64 14.13 -16.95
CA THR A 70 10.40 13.10 -16.21
C THR A 70 11.59 12.58 -16.99
N GLN A 71 11.45 12.41 -18.31
CA GLN A 71 12.56 12.00 -19.18
C GLN A 71 13.66 13.05 -19.27
N SER A 72 13.28 14.33 -19.36
CA SER A 72 14.23 15.44 -19.35
C SER A 72 15.02 15.48 -18.04
N ILE A 73 14.33 15.39 -16.90
CA ILE A 73 14.95 15.36 -15.56
C ILE A 73 15.93 14.21 -15.44
N ALA A 74 15.52 12.99 -15.80
CA ALA A 74 16.37 11.83 -15.67
C ALA A 74 17.53 11.81 -16.68
N THR A 75 17.37 12.44 -17.85
CA THR A 75 18.48 12.67 -18.78
C THR A 75 19.50 13.63 -18.17
N ALA A 76 19.05 14.74 -17.58
CA ALA A 76 19.93 15.69 -16.88
C ALA A 76 20.68 15.04 -15.70
N ILE A 77 19.99 14.23 -14.90
CA ILE A 77 20.64 13.48 -13.80
C ILE A 77 21.73 12.54 -14.33
N ARG A 78 21.47 11.85 -15.46
CA ARG A 78 22.45 10.94 -16.06
C ARG A 78 23.64 11.69 -16.64
N THR A 79 23.43 12.80 -17.33
CA THR A 79 24.52 13.61 -17.92
C THR A 79 25.36 14.27 -16.84
N ASP A 80 24.72 14.78 -15.80
CA ASP A 80 25.37 15.60 -14.79
C ASP A 80 25.91 14.75 -13.64
N GLY A 81 25.49 13.48 -13.54
CA GLY A 81 25.82 12.59 -12.42
C GLY A 81 27.33 12.42 -12.19
N THR A 82 28.13 12.32 -13.25
CA THR A 82 29.60 12.23 -13.14
C THR A 82 30.21 13.53 -12.64
N ILE A 83 29.69 14.67 -13.08
CA ILE A 83 30.11 16.00 -12.64
C ILE A 83 29.77 16.17 -11.16
N ILE A 84 28.53 15.86 -10.77
CA ILE A 84 28.07 15.93 -9.38
C ILE A 84 28.94 15.04 -8.47
N ALA A 85 29.22 13.80 -8.88
CA ALA A 85 30.06 12.89 -8.12
C ALA A 85 31.50 13.42 -7.95
N ASN A 86 32.07 14.02 -8.99
CA ASN A 86 33.39 14.63 -8.92
C ASN A 86 33.40 15.85 -7.99
N THR A 87 32.40 16.74 -8.10
CA THR A 87 32.26 17.91 -7.22
C THR A 87 32.10 17.50 -5.76
N ILE A 88 31.32 16.45 -5.47
CA ILE A 88 31.19 15.90 -4.11
C ILE A 88 32.55 15.44 -3.58
N ARG A 89 33.32 14.68 -4.37
CA ARG A 89 34.66 14.24 -3.97
C ARG A 89 35.63 15.39 -3.71
N GLU A 90 35.54 16.45 -4.51
CA GLU A 90 36.35 17.67 -4.33
C GLU A 90 35.99 18.37 -3.00
N GLU A 91 34.70 18.48 -2.69
CA GLU A 91 34.22 19.06 -1.42
C GLU A 91 34.57 18.20 -0.20
N GLU A 92 34.47 16.88 -0.29
CA GLU A 92 34.89 15.96 0.76
C GLU A 92 36.40 16.08 1.05
N ALA A 93 37.22 16.18 0.00
CA ALA A 93 38.65 16.41 0.13
C ALA A 93 38.93 17.76 0.80
N ALA A 94 38.24 18.83 0.38
CA ALA A 94 38.39 20.15 0.97
C ALA A 94 37.97 20.18 2.46
N CYS A 95 36.89 19.49 2.83
CA CYS A 95 36.46 19.35 4.21
C CYS A 95 37.50 18.58 5.05
N GLY A 96 38.03 17.49 4.51
CA GLY A 96 39.09 16.71 5.15
C GLY A 96 40.35 17.52 5.40
N ASP A 97 40.78 18.29 4.40
CA ASP A 97 41.93 19.20 4.48
C ASP A 97 41.70 20.29 5.53
N HIS A 98 40.51 20.88 5.57
CA HIS A 98 40.13 21.88 6.56
C HIS A 98 40.18 21.34 7.99
N THR A 99 39.59 20.16 8.23
CA THR A 99 39.64 19.50 9.55
C THR A 99 41.08 19.14 9.95
N LEU A 100 41.92 18.71 9.01
CA LEU A 100 43.34 18.46 9.27
C LEU A 100 44.08 19.74 9.67
N ALA A 101 43.85 20.84 8.95
CA ALA A 101 44.46 22.14 9.26
C ALA A 101 44.09 22.64 10.66
N HIS A 102 42.83 22.50 11.06
CA HIS A 102 42.38 22.83 12.41
C HIS A 102 43.08 21.99 13.48
N ARG A 103 43.21 20.68 13.27
CA ARG A 103 43.92 19.78 14.19
C ARG A 103 45.38 20.15 14.36
N LEU A 104 46.06 20.54 13.27
CA LEU A 104 47.43 21.05 13.31
C LEU A 104 47.55 22.35 14.12
N ASN A 105 46.50 23.18 14.14
CA ASN A 105 46.44 24.43 14.89
C ASN A 105 45.95 24.25 16.34
N GLY A 106 45.79 23.01 16.82
CA GLY A 106 45.37 22.70 18.20
C GLY A 106 43.87 22.90 18.47
N THR A 107 43.06 23.10 17.43
CA THR A 107 41.60 23.18 17.52
C THR A 107 40.97 21.93 16.92
N ASP A 108 40.02 21.29 17.60
CA ASP A 108 39.31 20.14 17.04
C ASP A 108 37.98 20.59 16.44
N VAL A 109 37.82 20.42 15.13
CA VAL A 109 36.60 20.76 14.38
C VAL A 109 36.22 19.58 13.50
N THR A 110 35.07 18.99 13.78
CA THR A 110 34.47 17.93 12.94
C THR A 110 33.54 18.56 11.92
N SER A 111 34.01 18.75 10.69
CA SER A 111 33.15 19.03 9.53
C SER A 111 32.83 17.69 8.87
N GLU A 112 31.78 17.02 9.31
CA GLU A 112 31.32 15.78 8.70
C GLU A 112 30.18 16.09 7.72
N VAL A 113 30.50 16.12 6.44
CA VAL A 113 29.49 15.99 5.38
C VAL A 113 29.31 14.49 5.14
N GLN A 114 28.38 13.88 5.86
CA GLN A 114 27.95 12.51 5.60
C GLN A 114 26.80 12.56 4.59
N LEU A 115 27.10 12.31 3.33
CA LEU A 115 26.08 12.04 2.32
C LEU A 115 25.63 10.59 2.50
N GLU A 116 24.47 10.39 3.12
CA GLU A 116 23.83 9.08 3.18
C GLU A 116 23.53 8.59 1.75
N GLN A 117 24.36 7.67 1.26
CA GLN A 117 24.07 6.93 0.04
C GLN A 117 22.98 5.90 0.35
N ASN A 118 21.72 6.31 0.23
CA ASN A 118 20.62 5.36 0.10
C ASN A 118 20.74 4.68 -1.27
N ALA A 119 21.58 3.64 -1.34
CA ALA A 119 21.76 2.84 -2.53
C ALA A 119 20.46 2.08 -2.83
N LEU A 120 19.65 2.63 -3.74
CA LEU A 120 18.54 1.90 -4.34
C LEU A 120 19.12 0.73 -5.15
N ASN A 121 18.46 -0.43 -5.10
CA ASN A 121 18.88 -1.64 -5.83
C ASN A 121 18.99 -1.36 -7.34
N GLU A 122 20.18 -1.58 -7.92
CA GLU A 122 20.47 -1.35 -9.36
C GLU A 122 19.47 -2.05 -10.29
N LYS A 123 18.97 -3.23 -9.91
CA LYS A 123 17.95 -3.97 -10.67
C LYS A 123 16.61 -3.23 -10.70
N ILE A 124 16.25 -2.57 -9.61
CA ILE A 124 15.04 -1.74 -9.54
C ILE A 124 15.23 -0.48 -10.38
N LEU A 125 16.38 0.17 -10.28
CA LEU A 125 16.71 1.36 -11.08
C LEU A 125 16.68 1.06 -12.59
N SER A 126 17.27 -0.05 -13.01
CA SER A 126 17.22 -0.54 -14.40
C SER A 126 15.79 -0.74 -14.89
N LYS A 127 14.94 -1.38 -14.09
CA LYS A 127 13.52 -1.60 -14.44
C LYS A 127 12.72 -0.29 -14.51
N LEU A 128 12.95 0.63 -13.58
CA LEU A 128 12.31 1.94 -13.59
C LEU A 128 12.75 2.74 -14.82
N ALA A 129 14.03 2.70 -15.18
CA ALA A 129 14.52 3.31 -16.41
C ALA A 129 13.85 2.67 -17.65
N GLY A 130 13.74 1.35 -17.72
CA GLY A 130 13.02 0.68 -18.81
C GLY A 130 11.53 1.04 -18.89
N LEU A 131 10.85 1.21 -17.74
CA LEU A 131 9.42 1.52 -17.66
C LEU A 131 9.07 2.97 -18.00
N TYR A 132 9.92 3.92 -17.62
CA TYR A 132 9.58 5.36 -17.65
C TYR A 132 10.47 6.20 -18.58
N MET A 133 11.62 5.68 -19.03
CA MET A 133 12.55 6.39 -19.90
C MET A 133 12.58 5.78 -21.30
N PHE A 134 13.46 4.80 -21.54
CA PHE A 134 13.60 4.10 -22.81
C PHE A 134 13.97 2.64 -22.51
N ALA A 135 13.42 1.71 -23.29
CA ALA A 135 13.74 0.28 -23.17
C ALA A 135 15.26 0.01 -23.20
N ASP A 136 15.99 0.80 -24.00
CA ASP A 136 17.44 0.68 -24.19
C ASP A 136 18.22 1.26 -22.98
N SER A 137 17.75 2.34 -22.35
CA SER A 137 18.42 2.97 -21.19
C SER A 137 18.43 2.10 -19.93
N GLY A 138 17.48 1.19 -19.76
CA GLY A 138 17.51 0.25 -18.62
C GLY A 138 18.54 -0.87 -18.80
N VAL A 139 18.94 -1.18 -20.04
CA VAL A 139 19.97 -2.18 -20.34
C VAL A 139 21.37 -1.62 -20.05
N ASP A 140 21.59 -0.34 -20.35
CA ASP A 140 22.86 0.36 -20.12
C ASP A 140 23.25 0.41 -18.63
N ILE A 141 22.28 0.43 -17.70
CA ILE A 141 22.55 0.41 -16.25
C ILE A 141 23.12 -0.93 -15.79
N LEU A 142 22.78 -2.03 -16.47
CA LEU A 142 23.30 -3.38 -16.16
C LEU A 142 24.61 -3.69 -16.90
N GLY A 143 24.90 -2.94 -17.97
CA GLY A 143 26.09 -3.07 -18.78
C GLY A 143 27.12 -2.01 -18.40
N GLY A 144 27.97 -2.31 -17.43
CA GLY A 144 29.18 -1.51 -17.19
C GLY A 144 29.97 -1.35 -18.49
N ASP A 145 30.43 -0.12 -18.73
CA ASP A 145 31.34 0.32 -19.80
C ASP A 145 30.72 0.69 -21.16
N HIS A 146 30.07 1.88 -21.23
CA HIS A 146 30.11 2.67 -22.46
C HIS A 146 30.33 4.16 -22.20
N GLU A 147 31.41 4.69 -22.77
CA GLU A 147 31.75 6.11 -22.80
C GLU A 147 30.61 6.94 -23.44
N PRO A 148 30.32 8.15 -22.93
CA PRO A 148 29.25 9.00 -23.45
C PRO A 148 29.62 9.55 -24.84
N GLY A 149 29.04 8.93 -25.88
CA GLY A 149 29.06 9.44 -27.24
C GLY A 149 27.95 10.48 -27.47
N ASP A 150 28.36 11.66 -27.93
CA ASP A 150 27.58 12.84 -28.32
C ASP A 150 26.27 12.51 -29.09
N CYS A 151 25.13 12.97 -28.57
CA CYS A 151 23.82 12.83 -29.19
C CYS A 151 23.52 13.99 -30.15
N THR A 152 24.19 14.00 -31.30
CA THR A 152 23.77 14.85 -32.44
C THR A 152 22.92 14.04 -33.41
N SER A 153 21.72 14.55 -33.71
CA SER A 153 20.69 13.94 -34.56
C SER A 153 21.14 13.78 -36.02
N THR A 154 21.87 12.71 -36.30
CA THR A 154 22.19 12.29 -37.67
C THR A 154 21.53 10.96 -37.97
N ALA A 155 20.98 10.83 -39.17
CA ALA A 155 20.30 9.62 -39.63
C ALA A 155 21.24 8.42 -39.54
N GLU A 156 20.85 7.42 -38.74
CA GLU A 156 21.67 6.26 -38.46
C GLU A 156 21.85 5.37 -39.70
N SER A 157 23.08 4.87 -39.91
CA SER A 157 23.39 3.90 -40.96
C SER A 157 22.80 2.53 -40.62
N SER A 158 22.32 1.80 -41.64
CA SER A 158 21.72 0.46 -41.53
C SER A 158 22.53 -0.59 -40.73
N GLY A 159 23.84 -0.39 -40.58
CA GLY A 159 24.72 -1.24 -39.76
C GLY A 159 24.58 -1.03 -38.25
N GLN A 160 24.15 0.16 -37.81
CA GLN A 160 23.92 0.50 -36.40
C GLN A 160 22.60 -0.11 -35.89
N ALA A 161 21.56 -0.13 -36.75
CA ALA A 161 20.26 -0.72 -36.44
C ALA A 161 20.32 -2.24 -36.14
N SER A 162 21.30 -2.97 -36.72
CA SER A 162 21.50 -4.41 -36.44
C SER A 162 22.30 -4.70 -35.15
N LYS A 163 22.88 -3.68 -34.51
CA LYS A 163 23.63 -3.81 -33.25
C LYS A 163 22.84 -3.37 -32.02
N ARG A 164 21.58 -2.96 -32.17
CA ARG A 164 20.70 -2.64 -31.05
C ARG A 164 20.70 -3.85 -30.09
N PRO A 165 21.06 -3.68 -28.80
CA PRO A 165 20.92 -4.77 -27.84
C PRO A 165 19.45 -5.17 -27.91
N GLN A 166 19.18 -6.41 -28.32
CA GLN A 166 17.83 -6.93 -28.30
C GLN A 166 17.38 -6.83 -26.86
N SER A 167 16.43 -5.93 -26.59
CA SER A 167 15.77 -5.80 -25.30
C SER A 167 15.50 -7.22 -24.79
N SER A 168 16.05 -7.58 -23.64
CA SER A 168 15.86 -8.91 -23.08
C SER A 168 14.36 -9.15 -22.92
N GLU A 169 13.79 -10.02 -23.75
CA GLU A 169 12.43 -10.50 -23.60
C GLU A 169 12.44 -11.71 -22.67
N PHE A 170 11.40 -11.86 -21.86
CA PHE A 170 11.17 -13.05 -21.07
C PHE A 170 9.76 -13.59 -21.33
N THR A 171 9.55 -14.88 -21.07
CA THR A 171 8.23 -15.50 -21.16
C THR A 171 7.64 -15.59 -19.77
N CYS A 172 6.41 -15.12 -19.58
CA CYS A 172 5.74 -15.20 -18.30
C CYS A 172 5.27 -16.63 -18.00
N ASP A 173 5.57 -17.15 -16.82
CA ASP A 173 5.19 -18.51 -16.42
C ASP A 173 3.69 -18.68 -16.13
N ALA A 174 2.96 -17.58 -15.90
CA ALA A 174 1.53 -17.62 -15.61
C ALA A 174 0.64 -17.52 -16.87
N CYS A 175 0.95 -16.61 -17.79
CA CYS A 175 0.17 -16.43 -19.02
C CYS A 175 0.85 -16.98 -20.28
N HIS A 176 2.10 -17.41 -20.20
CA HIS A 176 2.90 -17.91 -21.33
C HIS A 176 3.11 -16.89 -22.48
N GLU A 177 2.92 -15.60 -22.21
CA GLU A 177 3.19 -14.53 -23.16
C GLU A 177 4.61 -13.99 -23.04
N ARG A 178 5.17 -13.55 -24.17
CA ARG A 178 6.46 -12.83 -24.21
C ARG A 178 6.26 -11.39 -23.77
N LYS A 179 7.14 -10.92 -22.88
CA LYS A 179 7.13 -9.57 -22.31
C LYS A 179 8.55 -9.00 -22.29
N ARG A 180 8.68 -7.68 -22.20
CA ARG A 180 9.97 -7.00 -22.03
C ARG A 180 10.47 -7.18 -20.60
N TYR A 181 11.79 -7.25 -20.37
CA TYR A 181 12.37 -7.44 -19.03
C TYR A 181 11.88 -6.45 -17.97
N PHE A 182 11.56 -5.22 -18.38
CA PHE A 182 11.08 -4.17 -17.49
C PHE A 182 9.58 -4.26 -17.18
N ASP A 183 8.81 -5.09 -17.89
CA ASP A 183 7.37 -5.29 -17.67
C ASP A 183 7.07 -6.53 -16.80
N GLY A 184 8.03 -6.91 -15.94
CA GLY A 184 7.87 -8.03 -15.04
C GLY A 184 9.00 -8.24 -14.05
N MET A 185 8.84 -9.27 -13.23
CA MET A 185 9.83 -9.69 -12.25
C MET A 185 10.22 -11.15 -12.40
N GLU A 186 11.45 -11.44 -12.03
CA GLU A 186 11.94 -12.79 -11.85
C GLU A 186 11.94 -13.06 -10.36
N ALA A 187 11.20 -14.07 -9.93
CA ALA A 187 11.19 -14.51 -8.55
C ALA A 187 12.49 -15.25 -8.22
N THR A 188 12.80 -15.40 -6.93
CA THR A 188 14.02 -16.11 -6.45
C THR A 188 14.11 -17.56 -6.92
N CYS A 189 12.99 -18.16 -7.30
CA CYS A 189 12.87 -19.48 -7.92
C CYS A 189 13.35 -19.53 -9.40
N GLY A 190 13.65 -18.39 -10.03
CA GLY A 190 14.02 -18.25 -11.45
C GLY A 190 12.83 -18.11 -12.42
N HIS A 191 11.59 -18.15 -11.93
CA HIS A 191 10.39 -17.97 -12.76
C HIS A 191 10.04 -16.50 -12.96
N GLY A 192 9.60 -16.15 -14.17
CA GLY A 192 9.25 -14.81 -14.62
C GLY A 192 7.74 -14.54 -14.58
N TYR A 193 7.34 -13.42 -14.00
CA TYR A 193 5.95 -12.96 -13.95
C TYR A 193 5.82 -11.59 -14.58
N CYS A 194 4.91 -11.45 -15.54
CA CYS A 194 4.55 -10.15 -16.08
C CYS A 194 3.78 -9.32 -15.04
N LYS A 195 3.80 -8.00 -15.20
CA LYS A 195 3.10 -7.05 -14.34
C LYS A 195 1.64 -7.46 -14.09
N GLY A 196 0.89 -7.79 -15.15
CA GLY A 196 -0.52 -8.16 -15.03
C GLY A 196 -0.74 -9.43 -14.21
N CYS A 197 0.01 -10.50 -14.50
CA CYS A 197 -0.10 -11.74 -13.74
C CYS A 197 0.34 -11.58 -12.29
N LEU A 198 1.35 -10.74 -12.04
CA LEU A 198 1.80 -10.43 -10.69
C LEU A 198 0.70 -9.69 -9.90
N GLN A 199 0.06 -8.70 -10.51
CA GLN A 199 -1.07 -7.99 -9.88
C GLN A 199 -2.22 -8.94 -9.54
N VAL A 200 -2.57 -9.86 -10.44
CA VAL A 200 -3.58 -10.89 -10.19
C VAL A 200 -3.17 -11.80 -9.03
N LEU A 201 -1.91 -12.26 -9.00
CA LEU A 201 -1.40 -13.13 -7.94
C LEU A 201 -1.49 -12.45 -6.57
N PHE A 202 -1.05 -11.19 -6.48
CA PHE A 202 -1.15 -10.41 -5.26
C PHE A 202 -2.62 -10.17 -4.88
N ASP A 203 -3.48 -9.82 -5.83
CA ASP A 203 -4.91 -9.58 -5.58
C ASP A 203 -5.59 -10.83 -5.01
N LEU A 204 -5.32 -12.00 -5.57
CA LEU A 204 -5.82 -13.27 -5.06
C LEU A 204 -5.31 -13.57 -3.65
N SER A 205 -4.03 -13.29 -3.37
CA SER A 205 -3.47 -13.48 -2.02
C SER A 205 -4.10 -12.55 -0.98
N THR A 206 -4.71 -11.42 -1.37
CA THR A 206 -5.44 -10.54 -0.44
C THR A 206 -6.85 -11.04 -0.11
N LYS A 207 -7.39 -11.96 -0.91
CA LYS A 207 -8.75 -12.49 -0.76
C LYS A 207 -8.79 -13.87 -0.13
N ASP A 208 -7.76 -14.68 -0.37
CA ASP A 208 -7.66 -16.05 0.11
C ASP A 208 -6.41 -16.22 0.99
N GLU A 209 -6.65 -16.47 2.28
CA GLU A 209 -5.60 -16.70 3.28
C GLU A 209 -4.71 -17.90 2.93
N SER A 210 -5.23 -18.92 2.22
CA SER A 210 -4.44 -20.08 1.80
C SER A 210 -3.39 -19.73 0.75
N LEU A 211 -3.61 -18.64 0.01
CA LEU A 211 -2.70 -18.10 -0.99
C LEU A 211 -1.77 -17.03 -0.41
N PHE A 212 -1.88 -16.72 0.88
CA PHE A 212 -1.06 -15.72 1.56
C PHE A 212 0.10 -16.39 2.32
N PRO A 213 1.33 -15.83 2.27
CA PRO A 213 1.81 -14.84 1.31
C PRO A 213 1.87 -15.41 -0.13
N PRO A 214 1.86 -14.56 -1.16
CA PRO A 214 2.01 -14.97 -2.56
C PRO A 214 3.34 -15.71 -2.75
N ARG A 215 3.30 -16.87 -3.41
CA ARG A 215 4.44 -17.79 -3.54
C ARG A 215 4.68 -18.22 -4.98
N CYS A 216 5.96 -18.34 -5.35
CA CYS A 216 6.43 -19.11 -6.50
C CYS A 216 7.15 -20.37 -6.00
N CYS A 217 6.80 -21.55 -6.49
CA CYS A 217 7.52 -22.79 -6.14
C CYS A 217 7.70 -23.01 -4.63
N ARG A 218 6.67 -22.62 -3.85
CA ARG A 218 6.64 -22.62 -2.36
C ARG A 218 7.49 -21.55 -1.67
N THR A 219 8.30 -20.79 -2.41
CA THR A 219 9.05 -19.64 -1.90
C THR A 219 8.17 -18.38 -1.97
N PRO A 220 8.04 -17.61 -0.87
CA PRO A 220 7.35 -16.33 -0.89
C PRO A 220 7.97 -15.36 -1.89
N ILE A 221 7.14 -14.60 -2.59
CA ILE A 221 7.57 -13.50 -3.46
C ILE A 221 7.70 -12.25 -2.58
N ASP A 222 8.85 -11.58 -2.64
CA ASP A 222 9.10 -10.37 -1.87
C ASP A 222 8.28 -9.18 -2.40
N LEU A 223 7.59 -8.49 -1.49
CA LEU A 223 6.82 -7.30 -1.81
C LEU A 223 7.73 -6.16 -2.28
N GLU A 224 8.94 -6.03 -1.73
CA GLU A 224 9.87 -4.95 -2.06
C GLU A 224 10.31 -5.01 -3.53
N GLU A 225 10.47 -6.23 -4.07
CA GLU A 225 10.79 -6.43 -5.49
C GLU A 225 9.56 -6.28 -6.39
N ALA A 226 8.38 -6.69 -5.89
CA ALA A 226 7.13 -6.60 -6.62
C ALA A 226 6.55 -5.17 -6.66
N GLN A 227 6.92 -4.30 -5.71
CA GLN A 227 6.23 -3.03 -5.46
C GLN A 227 6.17 -2.10 -6.68
N ILE A 228 7.15 -2.14 -7.57
CA ILE A 228 7.18 -1.27 -8.77
C ILE A 228 6.09 -1.65 -9.79
N PHE A 229 5.55 -2.86 -9.68
CA PHE A 229 4.54 -3.40 -10.59
C PHE A 229 3.12 -3.34 -10.00
N LEU A 230 2.99 -3.18 -8.69
CA LEU A 230 1.70 -3.12 -8.00
C LEU A 230 1.15 -1.70 -7.98
N THR A 231 -0.17 -1.55 -8.13
CA THR A 231 -0.82 -0.25 -7.94
C THR A 231 -0.86 0.12 -6.47
N LYS A 232 -1.02 1.41 -6.15
CA LYS A 232 -1.11 1.88 -4.76
C LYS A 232 -2.27 1.19 -4.03
N GLU A 233 -3.41 1.08 -4.68
CA GLU A 233 -4.63 0.47 -4.13
C GLU A 233 -4.42 -1.01 -3.81
N LEU A 234 -3.67 -1.73 -4.64
CA LEU A 234 -3.35 -3.14 -4.40
C LEU A 234 -2.35 -3.30 -3.25
N LYS A 235 -1.36 -2.42 -3.13
CA LYS A 235 -0.43 -2.41 -1.98
C LYS A 235 -1.16 -2.14 -0.66
N ASP A 236 -2.00 -1.11 -0.63
CA ASP A 236 -2.77 -0.75 0.58
C ASP A 236 -3.67 -1.92 1.02
N ARG A 237 -4.28 -2.64 0.07
CA ARG A 237 -5.06 -3.85 0.38
C ARG A 237 -4.18 -5.00 0.86
N PHE A 238 -3.01 -5.19 0.26
CA PHE A 238 -2.07 -6.22 0.66
C PHE A 238 -1.54 -5.99 2.07
N ASP A 239 -1.22 -4.75 2.44
CA ASP A 239 -0.76 -4.41 3.78
C ASP A 239 -1.85 -4.61 4.82
N LYS A 240 -3.11 -4.25 4.50
CA LYS A 240 -4.27 -4.57 5.36
C LYS A 240 -4.45 -6.08 5.53
N ALA A 241 -4.41 -6.85 4.44
CA ALA A 241 -4.52 -8.30 4.47
C ALA A 241 -3.37 -8.96 5.25
N LYS A 242 -2.15 -8.40 5.15
CA LYS A 242 -0.99 -8.86 5.93
C LYS A 242 -1.23 -8.72 7.43
N VAL A 243 -1.74 -7.57 7.88
CA VAL A 243 -2.07 -7.35 9.31
C VAL A 243 -3.20 -8.28 9.74
N GLU A 244 -4.25 -8.39 8.93
CA GLU A 244 -5.37 -9.29 9.20
C GLU A 244 -4.90 -10.74 9.33
N PHE A 245 -4.26 -11.31 8.30
CA PHE A 245 -3.87 -12.72 8.28
C PHE A 245 -2.75 -13.08 9.26
N SER A 246 -1.93 -12.11 9.68
CA SER A 246 -0.92 -12.32 10.73
C SER A 246 -1.48 -12.23 12.14
N SER A 247 -2.72 -11.77 12.33
CA SER A 247 -3.36 -11.62 13.63
C SER A 247 -3.94 -12.95 14.12
N PRO A 248 -3.48 -13.50 15.26
CA PRO A 248 -3.91 -14.82 15.76
C PRO A 248 -5.33 -14.83 16.36
N ASP A 249 -5.84 -13.70 16.87
CA ASP A 249 -7.21 -13.57 17.38
C ASP A 249 -7.95 -12.41 16.67
N ARG A 250 -8.39 -12.69 15.45
CA ARG A 250 -9.06 -11.71 14.60
C ARG A 250 -10.44 -11.38 15.15
N THR A 251 -10.75 -10.09 15.21
CA THR A 251 -12.10 -9.61 15.51
C THR A 251 -12.64 -8.87 14.30
N TYR A 252 -13.84 -9.24 13.88
CA TYR A 252 -14.56 -8.62 12.78
C TYR A 252 -15.75 -7.87 13.31
N CYS A 253 -16.14 -6.80 12.63
CA CYS A 253 -17.33 -6.07 12.99
C CYS A 253 -18.57 -6.97 13.00
N SER A 254 -19.27 -7.02 14.13
CA SER A 254 -20.51 -7.81 14.31
C SER A 254 -21.65 -7.38 13.40
N ARG A 255 -21.59 -6.17 12.82
CA ARG A 255 -22.58 -5.70 11.85
C ARG A 255 -22.37 -6.39 10.51
N GLU A 256 -23.33 -7.23 10.11
CA GLU A 256 -23.31 -8.01 8.85
C GLU A 256 -23.11 -7.16 7.59
N SER A 257 -23.60 -5.93 7.57
CA SER A 257 -23.42 -5.02 6.43
C SER A 257 -22.00 -4.43 6.33
N CYS A 258 -21.19 -4.57 7.38
CA CYS A 258 -19.84 -4.04 7.47
C CYS A 258 -18.82 -5.18 7.47
N SER A 259 -18.87 -6.06 8.47
CA SER A 259 -17.97 -7.22 8.62
C SER A 259 -16.48 -6.93 8.43
N ALA A 260 -16.08 -5.67 8.57
CA ALA A 260 -14.70 -5.25 8.41
C ALA A 260 -13.83 -5.80 9.54
N PHE A 261 -12.59 -6.16 9.22
CA PHE A 261 -11.57 -6.53 10.19
C PHE A 261 -11.27 -5.34 11.12
N ILE A 262 -11.22 -5.59 12.43
CA ILE A 262 -10.91 -4.59 13.45
C ILE A 262 -9.47 -4.84 13.94
N PRO A 263 -8.53 -3.90 13.68
CA PRO A 263 -7.15 -4.00 14.16
C PRO A 263 -7.07 -4.05 15.69
N GLY A 264 -6.04 -4.72 16.21
CA GLY A 264 -5.83 -4.87 17.66
C GLY A 264 -5.72 -3.56 18.43
N GLU A 265 -5.27 -2.48 17.77
CA GLU A 265 -5.18 -1.14 18.35
C GLU A 265 -6.55 -0.52 18.67
N GLN A 266 -7.62 -1.03 18.05
CA GLN A 266 -9.00 -0.59 18.27
C GLN A 266 -9.75 -1.47 19.29
N VAL A 267 -9.02 -2.33 20.00
CA VAL A 267 -9.55 -3.18 21.07
C VAL A 267 -9.28 -2.55 22.43
N SER A 268 -10.32 -2.35 23.22
CA SER A 268 -10.25 -1.87 24.60
C SER A 268 -10.93 -2.87 25.54
N GLY A 269 -10.13 -3.60 26.31
CA GLY A 269 -10.62 -4.71 27.14
C GLY A 269 -11.32 -5.76 26.29
N ASP A 270 -12.60 -6.04 26.59
CA ASP A 270 -13.40 -7.05 25.90
C ASP A 270 -14.20 -6.49 24.72
N THR A 271 -14.00 -5.22 24.35
CA THR A 271 -14.76 -4.54 23.30
C THR A 271 -13.85 -4.00 22.22
N ALA A 272 -14.17 -4.31 20.96
CA ALA A 272 -13.52 -3.82 19.76
C ALA A 272 -14.42 -2.81 19.05
N THR A 273 -13.89 -1.64 18.73
CA THR A 273 -14.65 -0.59 18.04
C THR A 273 -14.29 -0.56 16.56
N CYS A 274 -15.29 -0.74 15.69
CA CYS A 274 -15.05 -0.74 14.24
C CYS A 274 -14.70 0.67 13.73
N PRO A 275 -13.56 0.88 13.06
CA PRO A 275 -13.16 2.19 12.54
C PRO A 275 -14.06 2.69 11.40
N ASP A 276 -14.68 1.77 10.64
CA ASP A 276 -15.46 2.14 9.45
C ASP A 276 -16.89 2.58 9.78
N CYS A 277 -17.49 2.00 10.82
CA CYS A 277 -18.90 2.23 11.16
C CYS A 277 -19.18 2.52 12.64
N GLY A 278 -18.16 2.51 13.50
CA GLY A 278 -18.26 2.78 14.92
C GLY A 278 -18.99 1.70 15.73
N THR A 279 -19.35 0.56 15.13
CA THR A 279 -20.05 -0.52 15.85
C THR A 279 -19.10 -1.21 16.81
N GLU A 280 -19.54 -1.35 18.05
CA GLU A 280 -18.81 -2.05 19.11
C GLU A 280 -19.12 -3.55 19.07
N THR A 281 -18.06 -4.36 19.11
CA THR A 281 -18.12 -5.82 19.00
C THR A 281 -17.41 -6.44 20.20
N CYS A 282 -18.01 -7.44 20.82
CA CYS A 282 -17.35 -8.18 21.88
C CYS A 282 -16.24 -9.08 21.30
N VAL A 283 -15.01 -8.98 21.82
CA VAL A 283 -13.88 -9.80 21.32
C VAL A 283 -13.98 -11.27 21.70
N MET A 284 -14.78 -11.61 22.71
CA MET A 284 -14.92 -12.97 23.22
C MET A 284 -15.93 -13.78 22.39
N CYS A 285 -17.17 -13.31 22.28
CA CYS A 285 -18.21 -13.98 21.49
C CYS A 285 -18.24 -13.57 20.01
N LYS A 286 -17.46 -12.56 19.62
CA LYS A 286 -17.46 -11.95 18.28
C LYS A 286 -18.82 -11.38 17.84
N GLY A 287 -19.77 -11.27 18.78
CA GLY A 287 -21.08 -10.66 18.59
C GLY A 287 -21.09 -9.16 18.91
N GLY A 288 -22.28 -8.54 18.88
CA GLY A 288 -22.44 -7.15 19.31
C GLY A 288 -22.01 -6.94 20.76
N SER A 289 -21.45 -5.77 21.06
CA SER A 289 -21.11 -5.38 22.43
C SER A 289 -22.32 -5.52 23.36
N HIS A 290 -22.08 -5.97 24.60
CA HIS A 290 -23.12 -6.24 25.56
C HIS A 290 -22.71 -5.83 26.98
N ASP A 291 -23.70 -5.41 27.77
CA ASP A 291 -23.48 -5.03 29.16
C ASP A 291 -23.44 -6.25 30.09
N GLY A 292 -22.24 -6.60 30.54
CA GLY A 292 -22.00 -7.64 31.54
C GLY A 292 -21.25 -8.85 31.01
N ASP A 293 -21.43 -9.96 31.74
CA ASP A 293 -20.77 -11.23 31.48
C ASP A 293 -21.06 -11.74 30.06
N CYS A 294 -20.00 -12.10 29.34
CA CYS A 294 -20.13 -12.66 27.99
C CYS A 294 -20.72 -14.08 28.06
N PRO A 295 -21.75 -14.39 27.26
CA PRO A 295 -22.36 -15.72 27.25
C PRO A 295 -21.39 -16.83 26.82
N ASP A 296 -20.36 -16.49 26.05
CA ASP A 296 -19.35 -17.45 25.55
C ASP A 296 -18.06 -17.46 26.39
N ASP A 297 -18.02 -16.74 27.52
CA ASP A 297 -16.86 -16.76 28.43
C ASP A 297 -16.84 -18.06 29.25
N THR A 298 -16.23 -19.08 28.65
CA THR A 298 -16.06 -20.41 29.28
C THR A 298 -15.32 -20.36 30.62
N ALA A 299 -14.36 -19.45 30.80
CA ALA A 299 -13.59 -19.33 32.04
C ALA A 299 -14.45 -18.75 33.16
N LEU A 300 -15.27 -17.75 32.84
CA LEU A 300 -16.24 -17.21 33.78
C LEU A 300 -17.30 -18.26 34.15
N HIS A 301 -17.83 -19.01 33.18
CA HIS A 301 -18.79 -20.09 33.46
C HIS A 301 -18.22 -21.15 34.41
N GLN A 302 -16.96 -21.56 34.21
CA GLN A 302 -16.27 -22.48 35.13
C GLN A 302 -16.12 -21.89 36.53
N THR A 303 -15.81 -20.60 36.62
CA THR A 303 -15.69 -19.89 37.90
C THR A 303 -17.04 -19.79 38.62
N LEU A 304 -18.12 -19.57 37.87
CA LEU A 304 -19.48 -19.53 38.42
C LEU A 304 -19.97 -20.91 38.85
N ALA A 305 -19.62 -21.98 38.11
CA ALA A 305 -19.92 -23.34 38.52
C ALA A 305 -19.19 -23.72 39.82
N ALA A 306 -17.91 -23.36 39.94
CA ALA A 306 -17.15 -23.55 41.18
C ALA A 306 -17.74 -22.73 42.34
N ALA A 307 -18.21 -21.51 42.06
CA ALA A 307 -18.89 -20.69 43.05
C ALA A 307 -20.17 -21.36 43.56
N GLU A 308 -20.99 -21.93 42.67
CA GLU A 308 -22.20 -22.65 43.04
C GLU A 308 -21.89 -23.89 43.89
N GLU A 309 -20.85 -24.67 43.53
CA GLU A 309 -20.42 -25.85 44.30
C GLU A 309 -19.93 -25.50 45.70
N ASN A 310 -19.25 -24.36 45.86
CA ASN A 310 -18.73 -23.88 47.15
C ASN A 310 -19.70 -22.96 47.90
N GLY A 311 -20.91 -22.73 47.37
CA GLY A 311 -21.92 -21.86 47.97
C GLY A 311 -21.56 -20.36 47.98
N TRP A 312 -20.61 -19.94 47.14
CA TRP A 312 -20.22 -18.54 47.00
C TRP A 312 -21.30 -17.72 46.29
N GLN A 313 -21.59 -16.52 46.81
CA GLN A 313 -22.63 -15.66 46.25
C GLN A 313 -22.03 -14.48 45.47
N ARG A 314 -22.66 -14.12 44.34
CA ARG A 314 -22.34 -12.90 43.60
C ARG A 314 -23.09 -11.69 44.15
N CYS A 315 -22.39 -10.58 44.32
CA CYS A 315 -23.03 -9.29 44.58
C CYS A 315 -23.89 -8.85 43.38
N TYR A 316 -25.17 -8.52 43.58
CA TYR A 316 -26.05 -8.06 42.50
C TYR A 316 -25.58 -6.78 41.79
N SER A 317 -24.81 -5.93 42.49
CA SER A 317 -24.43 -4.62 41.99
C SER A 317 -23.11 -4.65 41.20
N CYS A 318 -22.06 -5.26 41.74
CA CYS A 318 -20.73 -5.27 41.13
C CYS A 318 -20.29 -6.65 40.62
N ARG A 319 -21.15 -7.67 40.74
CA ARG A 319 -20.93 -9.06 40.32
C ARG A 319 -19.69 -9.76 40.90
N ARG A 320 -19.07 -9.20 41.95
CA ARG A 320 -17.94 -9.86 42.64
C ARG A 320 -18.43 -11.06 43.43
N LEU A 321 -17.70 -12.17 43.36
CA LEU A 321 -17.92 -13.38 44.16
C LEU A 321 -17.51 -13.14 45.61
N ILE A 322 -18.36 -13.61 46.53
CA ILE A 322 -18.22 -13.43 47.97
C ILE A 322 -18.41 -14.79 48.64
N GLU A 323 -17.43 -15.17 49.45
CA GLU A 323 -17.48 -16.32 50.34
C GLU A 323 -18.00 -15.89 51.72
N LEU A 324 -18.85 -16.72 52.33
CA LEU A 324 -19.31 -16.57 53.70
C LEU A 324 -18.79 -17.76 54.52
N ASP A 325 -17.81 -17.48 55.38
CA ASP A 325 -17.25 -18.49 56.28
C ASP A 325 -18.18 -18.72 57.48
N VAL A 326 -18.57 -17.65 58.18
CA VAL A 326 -19.50 -17.69 59.33
C VAL A 326 -20.25 -16.37 59.46
N GLY A 327 -21.56 -16.38 59.75
CA GLY A 327 -22.29 -15.15 60.05
C GLY A 327 -23.78 -15.13 59.66
N CYS A 328 -24.34 -13.92 59.63
CA CYS A 328 -25.72 -13.62 59.21
C CYS A 328 -25.80 -13.54 57.68
N ASN A 329 -26.99 -13.75 57.10
CA ASN A 329 -27.21 -13.65 55.65
C ASN A 329 -27.19 -12.19 55.13
N HIS A 330 -27.10 -11.19 56.01
CA HIS A 330 -26.94 -9.77 55.63
C HIS A 330 -25.51 -9.45 55.24
N MET A 331 -25.27 -9.34 53.93
CA MET A 331 -23.94 -9.04 53.39
C MET A 331 -23.82 -7.59 52.99
N THR A 332 -22.65 -7.00 53.23
CA THR A 332 -22.26 -5.70 52.66
C THR A 332 -21.05 -5.91 51.76
N CYS A 333 -21.23 -5.72 50.46
CA CYS A 333 -20.14 -5.82 49.48
C CYS A 333 -19.16 -4.65 49.65
N ARG A 334 -17.91 -4.82 49.19
CA ARG A 334 -16.92 -3.73 49.10
C ARG A 334 -17.37 -2.55 48.23
N CYS A 335 -18.32 -2.76 47.32
CA CYS A 335 -18.94 -1.66 46.55
C CYS A 335 -20.02 -0.88 47.34
N GLY A 336 -20.29 -1.26 48.60
CA GLY A 336 -21.29 -0.64 49.47
C GLY A 336 -22.70 -1.23 49.34
N ALA A 337 -22.95 -2.09 48.36
CA ALA A 337 -24.25 -2.74 48.20
C ALA A 337 -24.54 -3.73 49.32
N GLN A 338 -25.75 -3.68 49.88
CA GLN A 338 -26.23 -4.62 50.89
C GLN A 338 -27.20 -5.62 50.27
N PHE A 339 -26.98 -6.92 50.50
CA PHE A 339 -27.73 -7.99 49.85
C PHE A 339 -27.84 -9.25 50.74
N CYS A 340 -28.75 -10.15 50.39
CA CYS A 340 -28.90 -11.44 51.05
C CYS A 340 -27.92 -12.46 50.47
N TYR A 341 -27.12 -13.14 51.31
CA TYR A 341 -26.17 -14.17 50.84
C TYR A 341 -26.85 -15.36 50.16
N VAL A 342 -28.04 -15.75 50.63
CA VAL A 342 -28.75 -16.93 50.13
C VAL A 342 -29.24 -16.76 48.69
N CYS A 343 -29.76 -15.58 48.34
CA CYS A 343 -30.42 -15.37 47.05
C CYS A 343 -29.85 -14.21 46.23
N GLY A 344 -28.83 -13.50 46.72
CA GLY A 344 -28.13 -12.44 45.98
C GLY A 344 -28.90 -11.12 45.84
N VAL A 345 -30.19 -11.05 46.19
CA VAL A 345 -31.03 -9.85 46.00
C VAL A 345 -30.77 -8.76 47.06
N PRO A 346 -31.14 -7.48 46.78
CA PRO A 346 -30.98 -6.39 47.75
C PRO A 346 -31.57 -6.71 49.12
N TRP A 347 -30.89 -6.30 50.19
CA TRP A 347 -31.31 -6.62 51.57
C TRP A 347 -32.74 -6.15 51.85
N LYS A 348 -33.53 -6.98 52.55
CA LYS A 348 -34.99 -6.86 52.76
C LYS A 348 -35.85 -6.98 51.50
N GLY A 349 -35.28 -7.38 50.36
CA GLY A 349 -36.01 -7.72 49.14
C GLY A 349 -36.36 -9.20 48.99
N CYS A 350 -36.06 -10.04 49.99
CA CYS A 350 -36.32 -11.49 49.99
C CYS A 350 -37.02 -11.96 51.26
N ALA A 351 -37.63 -13.15 51.18
CA ALA A 351 -38.22 -13.88 52.31
C ALA A 351 -37.26 -14.90 52.97
N CYS A 352 -35.96 -14.84 52.65
CA CYS A 352 -34.95 -15.68 53.29
C CYS A 352 -34.77 -15.30 54.76
N ASP A 353 -34.36 -16.26 55.58
CA ASP A 353 -34.07 -16.05 57.00
C ASP A 353 -32.97 -14.99 57.16
N GLN A 354 -33.29 -13.93 57.90
CA GLN A 354 -32.47 -12.72 58.05
C GLN A 354 -31.53 -12.82 59.24
#